data_AF-A0A6A4WHV1-F1
#
_entry.id   AF-A0A6A4WHV1-F1
#
_cell.length_a   1.000
_cell.length_b   1.000
_cell.length_c   1.000
_cell.angle_alpha   90.00
_cell.angle_beta   90.00
_cell.angle_gamma   90.00
#
_symmetry.space_group_name_H-M   'P 1'
#
loop_
_entity.id
_entity.type
_entity.pdbx_description
1 polymer ?
#
loop_
_entity_poly.entity_id
_entity_poly.type
_entity_poly.pdbx_seq_one_letter_code
_entity_poly.pdbx_strand_id
1 'polypeptide(L)'
;MTERNSPTPTSIAANLHPSSSYLSPFLSWWHLTFNLLVQLAVGVPLELGHGTVRVAAIYLAGVLAGSLGTSVCDAGRQVYLVGASGGVYALLTAHIANVLLNYNHMELGVQRLMAVLLIAVCDAALAVYHRYWLVLPSVEPAVSYAAHLAGGVAGLSLGLAILRSHSPKHRQPLVRYLGLGVLLACALFAVLFNVLSVNSGHQYL
;
A
#
# COMPACT_ATOMS: atom_id res chain seq x y z
N MET A 1 -22.85 50.47 29.85
CA MET A 1 -22.40 49.08 30.06
C MET A 1 -22.87 48.26 28.88
N THR A 2 -22.01 48.03 27.90
CA THR A 2 -22.28 47.18 26.73
C THR A 2 -21.67 45.81 27.01
N GLU A 3 -22.52 44.83 27.36
CA GLU A 3 -22.09 43.43 27.45
C GLU A 3 -21.67 42.96 26.06
N ARG A 4 -20.38 42.68 25.91
CA ARG A 4 -19.80 42.03 24.74
C ARG A 4 -20.13 40.54 24.86
N ASN A 5 -21.23 40.12 24.25
CA ASN A 5 -21.61 38.71 24.11
C ASN A 5 -20.43 37.94 23.50
N SER A 6 -19.71 37.19 24.33
CA SER A 6 -18.69 36.26 23.89
C SER A 6 -19.42 35.04 23.29
N PRO A 7 -19.10 34.65 22.04
CA PRO A 7 -19.77 33.51 21.42
C PRO A 7 -19.48 32.25 22.23
N THR A 8 -20.54 31.54 22.62
CA THR A 8 -20.45 30.24 23.27
C THR A 8 -19.77 29.22 22.35
N PRO A 9 -19.00 28.25 22.86
CA PRO A 9 -18.24 27.28 22.04
C PRO A 9 -19.08 26.53 20.98
N THR A 10 -20.38 26.41 21.23
CA THR A 10 -21.38 25.82 20.34
C THR A 10 -21.64 26.62 19.06
N SER A 11 -21.48 27.95 19.05
CA SER A 11 -21.70 28.77 17.84
C SER A 11 -20.49 28.80 16.90
N ILE A 12 -19.31 28.42 17.39
CA ILE A 12 -18.10 28.23 16.57
C ILE A 12 -18.19 26.90 15.80
N ALA A 13 -18.72 25.85 16.44
CA ALA A 13 -18.94 24.56 15.80
C ALA A 13 -20.00 24.60 14.68
N ALA A 14 -21.02 25.46 14.81
CA ALA A 14 -22.08 25.62 13.81
C ALA A 14 -21.64 26.36 12.52
N ASN A 15 -20.48 27.04 12.53
CA ASN A 15 -19.93 27.74 11.38
C ASN A 15 -18.79 26.99 10.67
N LEU A 16 -18.56 25.71 11.01
CA LEU A 16 -17.66 24.83 10.26
C LEU A 16 -18.34 24.36 8.96
N HIS A 17 -18.47 25.33 8.05
CA HIS A 17 -18.55 25.30 6.60
C HIS A 17 -19.08 24.03 5.88
N PRO A 18 -20.02 24.19 4.92
CA PRO A 18 -20.44 23.16 3.94
C PRO A 18 -19.32 22.62 3.03
N SER A 19 -18.08 23.12 3.13
CA SER A 19 -16.93 22.70 2.32
C SER A 19 -16.36 21.34 2.71
N SER A 20 -16.69 20.84 3.90
CA SER A 20 -16.27 19.52 4.40
C SER A 20 -16.84 18.38 3.54
N SER A 21 -18.05 18.53 2.99
CA SER A 21 -18.70 17.55 2.11
C SER A 21 -18.08 17.45 0.72
N TYR A 22 -17.53 18.55 0.19
CA TYR A 22 -16.87 18.58 -1.13
C TYR A 22 -15.39 18.18 -1.09
N LEU A 23 -14.76 18.24 0.08
CA LEU A 23 -13.35 17.83 0.24
C LEU A 23 -13.17 16.32 0.13
N SER A 24 -14.11 15.52 0.64
CA SER A 24 -14.00 14.04 0.70
C SER A 24 -13.88 13.38 -0.68
N PRO A 25 -14.74 13.70 -1.67
CA PRO A 25 -14.59 13.13 -3.00
C PRO A 25 -13.30 13.62 -3.64
N PHE A 26 -12.99 14.91 -3.54
CA PHE A 26 -11.80 15.51 -4.14
C PHE A 26 -10.50 14.84 -3.66
N LEU A 27 -10.35 14.63 -2.35
CA LEU A 27 -9.25 13.87 -1.75
C LEU A 27 -9.17 12.44 -2.28
N SER A 28 -10.32 11.76 -2.39
CA SER A 28 -10.40 10.40 -2.95
C SER A 28 -9.97 10.34 -4.42
N TRP A 29 -10.38 11.30 -5.25
CA TRP A 29 -9.95 11.40 -6.66
C TRP A 29 -8.45 11.68 -6.79
N TRP A 30 -7.88 12.52 -5.92
CA TRP A 30 -6.44 12.77 -5.88
C TRP A 30 -5.64 11.53 -5.47
N HIS A 31 -6.09 10.81 -4.45
CA HIS A 31 -5.48 9.55 -4.02
C HIS A 31 -5.48 8.51 -5.13
N LEU A 32 -6.61 8.37 -5.85
CA LEU A 32 -6.71 7.47 -6.99
C LEU A 32 -5.77 7.89 -8.12
N THR A 33 -5.81 9.18 -8.49
CA THR A 33 -4.98 9.72 -9.58
C THR A 33 -3.50 9.55 -9.29
N PHE A 34 -3.05 9.84 -8.07
CA PHE A 34 -1.67 9.65 -7.67
C PHE A 34 -1.25 8.16 -7.71
N ASN A 35 -2.08 7.26 -7.17
CA ASN A 35 -1.83 5.82 -7.25
C ASN A 35 -1.71 5.34 -8.71
N LEU A 36 -2.57 5.84 -9.61
CA LEU A 36 -2.54 5.51 -11.02
C LEU A 36 -1.27 6.02 -11.71
N LEU A 37 -0.87 7.27 -11.42
CA LEU A 37 0.36 7.85 -11.95
C LEU A 37 1.59 7.08 -11.49
N VAL A 38 1.68 6.76 -10.19
CA VAL A 38 2.78 5.94 -9.65
C VAL A 38 2.74 4.56 -10.28
N GLN A 39 1.59 3.90 -10.33
CA GLN A 39 1.42 2.57 -10.93
C GLN A 39 1.91 2.54 -12.38
N LEU A 40 1.60 3.54 -13.19
CA LEU A 40 2.08 3.62 -14.56
C LEU A 40 3.59 3.90 -14.60
N ALA A 41 4.08 4.84 -13.80
CA ALA A 41 5.49 5.20 -13.74
C ALA A 41 6.39 4.03 -13.32
N VAL A 42 5.93 3.16 -12.41
CA VAL A 42 6.70 2.02 -11.92
C VAL A 42 6.35 0.71 -12.61
N GLY A 43 5.11 0.52 -13.04
CA GLY A 43 4.62 -0.69 -13.68
C GLY A 43 5.11 -0.83 -15.11
N VAL A 44 5.02 0.24 -15.92
CA VAL A 44 5.43 0.20 -17.33
C VAL A 44 6.92 -0.20 -17.48
N PRO A 45 7.88 0.38 -16.73
CA PRO A 45 9.27 -0.04 -16.84
C PRO A 45 9.53 -1.48 -16.37
N LEU A 46 8.75 -2.02 -15.42
CA LEU A 46 8.83 -3.43 -15.04
C LEU A 46 8.29 -4.33 -16.13
N GLU A 47 7.16 -3.96 -16.74
CA GLU A 47 6.48 -4.73 -17.78
C GLU A 47 7.36 -4.85 -19.02
N LEU A 48 7.99 -3.76 -19.45
CA LEU A 48 8.92 -3.77 -20.58
C LEU A 48 10.13 -4.69 -20.34
N GLY A 49 10.59 -4.82 -19.09
CA GLY A 49 11.74 -5.68 -18.75
C GLY A 49 11.40 -7.15 -18.48
N HIS A 50 10.18 -7.44 -18.02
CA HIS A 50 9.83 -8.74 -17.44
C HIS A 50 8.62 -9.42 -18.09
N GLY A 51 7.79 -8.66 -18.79
CA GLY A 51 6.54 -9.09 -19.41
C GLY A 51 5.32 -8.91 -18.51
N THR A 52 4.18 -8.64 -19.14
CA THR A 52 2.89 -8.29 -18.51
C THR A 52 2.43 -9.29 -17.46
N VAL A 53 2.49 -10.59 -17.75
CA VAL A 53 1.96 -11.64 -16.85
C VAL A 53 2.66 -11.63 -15.49
N ARG A 54 3.98 -11.43 -15.45
CA ARG A 54 4.75 -11.42 -14.20
C ARG A 54 4.43 -10.18 -13.38
N VAL A 55 4.36 -9.02 -14.03
CA VAL A 55 4.03 -7.75 -13.37
C VAL A 55 2.59 -7.74 -12.86
N ALA A 56 1.65 -8.26 -13.65
CA ALA A 56 0.26 -8.43 -13.24
C ALA A 56 0.13 -9.37 -12.04
N ALA A 57 0.84 -10.50 -12.03
CA ALA A 57 0.84 -11.43 -10.89
C ALA A 57 1.38 -10.77 -9.61
N ILE A 58 2.47 -9.98 -9.71
CA ILE A 58 3.04 -9.20 -8.60
C ILE A 58 2.04 -8.19 -8.07
N TYR A 59 1.40 -7.42 -8.97
CA TYR A 59 0.40 -6.43 -8.58
C TYR A 59 -0.78 -7.08 -7.85
N LEU A 60 -1.36 -8.14 -8.43
CA LEU A 60 -2.50 -8.86 -7.85
C LEU A 60 -2.14 -9.49 -6.50
N ALA A 61 -0.96 -10.08 -6.36
CA ALA A 61 -0.48 -10.59 -5.08
C ALA A 61 -0.35 -9.47 -4.04
N GLY A 62 0.10 -8.28 -4.45
CA GLY A 62 0.12 -7.08 -3.61
C GLY A 62 -1.24 -6.63 -3.11
N VAL A 63 -2.23 -6.58 -4.01
CA VAL A 63 -3.62 -6.23 -3.69
C VAL A 63 -4.21 -7.23 -2.69
N LEU A 64 -4.02 -8.53 -2.93
CA LEU A 64 -4.51 -9.60 -2.06
C LEU A 64 -3.83 -9.57 -0.69
N ALA A 65 -2.50 -9.48 -0.67
CA ALA A 65 -1.72 -9.42 0.57
C ALA A 65 -2.03 -8.16 1.38
N GLY A 66 -2.18 -7.01 0.72
CA GLY A 66 -2.59 -5.77 1.36
C GLY A 66 -3.97 -5.89 2.00
N SER A 67 -4.91 -6.50 1.29
CA SER A 67 -6.26 -6.77 1.80
C SER A 67 -6.24 -7.68 3.03
N LEU A 68 -5.47 -8.77 2.97
CA LEU A 68 -5.28 -9.67 4.10
C LEU A 68 -4.57 -8.98 5.27
N GLY A 69 -3.55 -8.15 5.02
CA GLY A 69 -2.82 -7.40 6.05
C GLY A 69 -3.74 -6.45 6.83
N THR A 70 -4.61 -5.72 6.12
CA THR A 70 -5.63 -4.88 6.78
C THR A 70 -6.62 -5.71 7.59
N SER A 71 -7.04 -6.87 7.08
CA SER A 71 -7.99 -7.73 7.81
C SER A 71 -7.44 -8.22 9.16
N VAL A 72 -6.13 -8.43 9.26
CA VAL A 72 -5.47 -8.86 10.50
C VAL A 72 -5.24 -7.68 11.45
N CYS A 73 -4.75 -6.55 10.95
CA CYS A 73 -4.29 -5.43 11.78
C CYS A 73 -5.39 -4.41 12.13
N ASP A 74 -6.43 -4.29 11.31
CA ASP A 74 -7.50 -3.30 11.44
C ASP A 74 -8.90 -3.93 11.45
N ALA A 75 -9.01 -5.19 11.89
CA ALA A 75 -10.25 -5.99 11.94
C ALA A 75 -11.48 -5.32 12.59
N GLY A 76 -11.27 -4.26 13.39
CA GLY A 76 -12.32 -3.53 14.11
C GLY A 76 -12.59 -2.09 13.63
N ARG A 77 -11.98 -1.62 12.53
CA ARG A 77 -12.19 -0.26 12.00
C ARG A 77 -12.86 -0.30 10.62
N GLN A 78 -13.81 0.59 10.39
CA GLN A 78 -14.40 0.86 9.08
C GLN A 78 -13.36 1.57 8.19
N VAL A 79 -12.40 0.80 7.68
CA VAL A 79 -11.37 1.30 6.75
C VAL A 79 -11.85 1.01 5.33
N TYR A 80 -12.01 2.04 4.50
CA TYR A 80 -12.20 1.82 3.06
C TYR A 80 -10.90 1.24 2.51
N LEU A 81 -10.99 -0.02 2.09
CA LEU A 81 -9.89 -0.78 1.54
C LEU A 81 -9.65 -0.33 0.10
N VAL A 82 -8.86 0.72 -0.10
CA VAL A 82 -8.38 1.07 -1.45
C VAL A 82 -7.24 0.10 -1.81
N GLY A 83 -7.61 -1.14 -2.13
CA GLY A 83 -6.66 -2.25 -2.35
C GLY A 83 -5.63 -2.00 -3.46
N ALA A 84 -5.88 -1.02 -4.34
CA ALA A 84 -4.96 -0.61 -5.40
C ALA A 84 -3.58 -0.19 -4.88
N SER A 85 -3.50 0.48 -3.72
CA SER A 85 -2.21 0.92 -3.17
C SER A 85 -1.33 -0.24 -2.71
N GLY A 86 -1.91 -1.33 -2.20
CA GLY A 86 -1.18 -2.56 -1.90
C GLY A 86 -0.47 -3.12 -3.15
N GLY A 87 -1.12 -3.03 -4.32
CA GLY A 87 -0.52 -3.36 -5.60
C GLY A 87 0.60 -2.39 -6.01
N VAL A 88 0.44 -1.08 -5.78
CA VAL A 88 1.48 -0.08 -6.05
C VAL A 88 2.74 -0.34 -5.22
N TYR A 89 2.59 -0.60 -3.91
CA TYR A 89 3.71 -0.95 -3.04
C TYR A 89 4.36 -2.28 -3.42
N ALA A 90 3.59 -3.23 -3.95
CA ALA A 90 4.14 -4.45 -4.53
C ALA A 90 5.00 -4.17 -5.77
N LEU A 91 4.59 -3.25 -6.65
CA LEU A 91 5.38 -2.85 -7.81
C LEU A 91 6.64 -2.07 -7.40
N LEU A 92 6.54 -1.17 -6.42
CA LEU A 92 7.70 -0.44 -5.88
C LEU A 92 8.76 -1.42 -5.33
N THR A 93 8.34 -2.38 -4.52
CA THR A 93 9.26 -3.40 -3.96
C THR A 93 9.72 -4.44 -4.98
N ALA A 94 8.96 -4.68 -6.05
CA ALA A 94 9.41 -5.50 -7.17
C ALA A 94 10.57 -4.84 -7.96
N HIS A 95 10.68 -3.50 -7.96
CA HIS A 95 11.91 -2.85 -8.46
C HIS A 95 13.11 -3.16 -7.59
N ILE A 96 12.94 -3.22 -6.26
CA ILE A 96 14.00 -3.64 -5.34
C ILE A 96 14.41 -5.09 -5.68
N ALA A 97 13.44 -6.00 -5.83
CA ALA A 97 13.71 -7.37 -6.26
C ALA A 97 14.47 -7.42 -7.60
N ASN A 98 14.05 -6.64 -8.59
CA ASN A 98 14.73 -6.54 -9.88
C ASN A 98 16.19 -6.07 -9.73
N VAL A 99 16.43 -5.03 -8.92
CA VAL A 99 17.78 -4.53 -8.65
C VAL A 99 18.62 -5.60 -7.95
N LEU A 100 18.08 -6.30 -6.95
CA LEU A 100 18.79 -7.39 -6.27
C LEU A 100 19.17 -8.53 -7.23
N LEU A 101 18.29 -8.88 -8.16
CA LEU A 101 18.54 -9.96 -9.12
C LEU A 101 19.49 -9.57 -10.26
N ASN A 102 19.55 -8.28 -10.62
CA ASN A 102 20.16 -7.79 -11.85
C ASN A 102 21.17 -6.64 -11.64
N TYR A 103 21.55 -6.30 -10.40
CA TYR A 103 22.38 -5.12 -10.07
C TYR A 103 23.58 -4.91 -11.01
N ASN A 104 24.37 -5.96 -11.21
CA ASN A 104 25.59 -5.93 -12.02
C ASN A 104 25.36 -5.69 -13.53
N HIS A 105 24.12 -5.79 -14.00
CA HIS A 105 23.73 -5.64 -15.40
C HIS A 105 22.85 -4.41 -15.63
N MET A 106 22.68 -3.54 -14.63
CA MET A 106 21.87 -2.33 -14.73
C MET A 106 22.75 -1.08 -14.69
N GLU A 107 22.86 -0.38 -15.81
CA GLU A 107 23.63 0.87 -15.92
C GLU A 107 23.10 1.95 -14.95
N LEU A 108 21.79 1.97 -14.68
CA LEU A 108 21.12 2.97 -13.83
C LEU A 108 20.40 2.33 -12.63
N GLY A 109 20.88 1.19 -12.13
CA GLY A 109 20.23 0.44 -11.05
C GLY A 109 20.01 1.26 -9.77
N VAL A 110 21.03 2.01 -9.33
CA VAL A 110 20.96 2.88 -8.15
C VAL A 110 19.99 4.05 -8.36
N GLN A 111 20.01 4.67 -9.54
CA GLN A 111 19.09 5.78 -9.86
C GLN A 111 17.64 5.32 -9.89
N ARG A 112 17.36 4.14 -10.46
CA ARG A 112 16.03 3.54 -10.42
C ARG A 112 15.59 3.27 -8.98
N LEU A 113 16.48 2.73 -8.14
CA LEU A 113 16.19 2.50 -6.72
C LEU A 113 15.91 3.81 -5.98
N MET A 114 16.71 4.86 -6.23
CA MET A 114 16.49 6.19 -5.66
C MET A 114 15.15 6.80 -6.09
N ALA A 115 14.78 6.70 -7.37
CA ALA A 115 13.51 7.19 -7.86
C ALA A 115 12.32 6.47 -7.21
N VAL A 116 12.40 5.14 -7.09
CA VAL A 116 11.40 4.31 -6.41
C VAL A 116 11.28 4.68 -4.93
N LEU A 117 12.40 4.83 -4.23
CA LEU A 117 12.41 5.22 -2.82
C LEU A 117 11.84 6.63 -2.62
N LEU A 118 12.19 7.57 -3.49
CA LEU A 118 11.65 8.94 -3.45
C LEU A 118 10.14 8.93 -3.61
N ILE A 119 9.62 8.20 -4.61
CA ILE A 119 8.18 8.06 -4.84
C ILE A 119 7.48 7.45 -3.61
N ALA A 120 8.04 6.37 -3.05
CA ALA A 120 7.48 5.72 -1.87
C ALA A 120 7.47 6.63 -0.63
N VAL A 121 8.54 7.38 -0.41
CA VAL A 121 8.65 8.34 0.70
C VAL A 121 7.67 9.50 0.51
N CYS A 122 7.53 10.03 -0.70
CA CYS A 122 6.56 11.08 -1.00
C CYS A 122 5.13 10.61 -0.77
N ASP A 123 4.76 9.41 -1.23
CA ASP A 123 3.43 8.82 -0.99
C ASP A 123 3.15 8.65 0.51
N ALA A 124 4.10 8.05 1.24
CA ALA A 124 3.97 7.87 2.68
C ALA A 124 3.90 9.20 3.44
N ALA A 125 4.71 10.19 3.05
CA ALA A 125 4.72 11.51 3.66
C ALA A 125 3.41 12.28 3.39
N LEU A 126 2.85 12.18 2.18
CA LEU A 126 1.54 12.74 1.86
C LEU A 126 0.43 12.07 2.68
N ALA A 127 0.45 10.74 2.80
CA ALA A 127 -0.52 10.01 3.62
C ALA A 127 -0.44 10.42 5.11
N VAL A 128 0.77 10.56 5.65
CA VAL A 128 1.02 11.04 7.02
C VAL A 128 0.54 12.49 7.18
N TYR A 129 0.94 13.38 6.26
CA TYR A 129 0.54 14.79 6.29
C TYR A 129 -0.97 14.93 6.28
N HIS A 130 -1.63 14.18 5.40
CA HIS A 130 -3.08 14.14 5.32
C HIS A 130 -3.71 13.72 6.65
N ARG A 131 -3.22 12.62 7.24
CA ARG A 131 -3.73 12.02 8.48
C ARG A 131 -3.69 12.95 9.68
N TYR A 132 -2.66 13.78 9.80
CA TYR A 132 -2.37 14.57 11.00
C TYR A 132 -2.64 16.07 10.84
N TRP A 133 -2.58 16.62 9.62
CA TRP A 133 -2.76 18.06 9.37
C TRP A 133 -4.05 18.42 8.62
N LEU A 134 -4.69 17.47 7.92
CA LEU A 134 -5.90 17.74 7.11
C LEU A 134 -7.17 17.02 7.61
N VAL A 135 -7.07 16.04 8.52
CA VAL A 135 -8.23 15.28 9.00
C VAL A 135 -9.12 16.11 9.93
N LEU A 136 -10.28 16.51 9.38
CA LEU A 136 -11.53 16.58 10.14
C LEU A 136 -11.91 15.14 10.54
N PRO A 137 -12.05 14.82 11.84
CA PRO A 137 -12.17 13.45 12.36
C PRO A 137 -13.38 12.63 11.85
N SER A 138 -14.23 13.19 10.99
CA SER A 138 -15.46 12.60 10.48
C SER A 138 -15.44 12.17 9.01
N VAL A 139 -14.36 12.40 8.25
CA VAL A 139 -14.43 12.35 6.78
C VAL A 139 -13.55 11.29 6.09
N GLU A 140 -12.47 10.81 6.71
CA GLU A 140 -11.51 9.94 6.01
C GLU A 140 -11.23 8.62 6.77
N PRO A 141 -11.55 7.47 6.15
CA PRO A 141 -11.10 6.17 6.63
C PRO A 141 -9.57 6.10 6.62
N ALA A 142 -8.97 5.74 7.75
CA ALA A 142 -7.52 5.68 7.87
C ALA A 142 -6.92 4.61 6.94
N VAL A 143 -6.21 5.01 5.88
CA VAL A 143 -5.46 4.07 5.02
C VAL A 143 -4.55 3.20 5.92
N SER A 144 -4.71 1.89 5.82
CA SER A 144 -3.99 0.94 6.67
C SER A 144 -2.54 0.84 6.25
N TYR A 145 -1.60 1.28 7.10
CA TYR A 145 -0.16 1.04 6.91
C TYR A 145 0.16 -0.45 6.76
N ALA A 146 -0.65 -1.32 7.37
CA ALA A 146 -0.54 -2.77 7.21
C ALA A 146 -0.81 -3.21 5.77
N ALA A 147 -1.71 -2.53 5.04
CA ALA A 147 -1.96 -2.82 3.62
C ALA A 147 -0.72 -2.57 2.76
N HIS A 148 -0.07 -1.41 2.96
CA HIS A 148 1.12 -1.02 2.21
C HIS A 148 2.30 -1.95 2.52
N LEU A 149 2.50 -2.27 3.81
CA LEU A 149 3.56 -3.16 4.24
C LEU A 149 3.34 -4.58 3.68
N ALA A 150 2.14 -5.14 3.83
CA ALA A 150 1.83 -6.48 3.34
C ALA A 150 1.92 -6.58 1.81
N GLY A 151 1.44 -5.55 1.10
CA GLY A 151 1.62 -5.43 -0.35
C GLY A 151 3.10 -5.38 -0.75
N GLY A 152 3.91 -4.58 -0.05
CA GLY A 152 5.36 -4.50 -0.27
C GLY A 152 6.10 -5.82 -0.01
N VAL A 153 5.75 -6.53 1.08
CA VAL A 153 6.31 -7.86 1.36
C VAL A 153 5.97 -8.85 0.24
N ALA A 154 4.72 -8.84 -0.24
CA ALA A 154 4.31 -9.70 -1.34
C ALA A 154 5.03 -9.37 -2.64
N GLY A 155 5.21 -8.08 -2.96
CA GLY A 155 5.90 -7.63 -4.16
C GLY A 155 7.39 -7.97 -4.18
N LEU A 156 8.09 -7.79 -3.05
CA LEU A 156 9.49 -8.20 -2.91
C LEU A 156 9.62 -9.72 -3.05
N SER A 157 8.79 -10.47 -2.32
CA SER A 157 8.86 -11.94 -2.26
C SER A 157 8.54 -12.59 -3.61
N LEU A 158 7.42 -12.20 -4.22
CA LEU A 158 7.01 -12.71 -5.52
C LEU A 158 7.93 -12.17 -6.63
N GLY A 159 8.40 -10.92 -6.52
CA GLY A 159 9.40 -10.35 -7.43
C GLY A 159 10.69 -11.16 -7.47
N LEU A 160 11.23 -11.55 -6.30
CA LEU A 160 12.40 -12.43 -6.23
C LEU A 160 12.14 -13.82 -6.83
N ALA A 161 10.92 -14.32 -6.72
CA ALA A 161 10.54 -15.63 -7.25
C ALA A 161 10.35 -15.64 -8.77
N ILE A 162 9.70 -14.61 -9.33
CA ILE A 162 9.21 -14.64 -10.71
C ILE A 162 9.82 -13.58 -11.62
N LEU A 163 10.64 -12.64 -11.18
CA LEU A 163 11.32 -11.74 -12.12
C LEU A 163 12.46 -12.46 -12.86
N ARG A 164 12.87 -11.90 -14.00
CA ARG A 164 13.92 -12.47 -14.84
C ARG A 164 15.27 -12.09 -14.24
N SER A 165 16.12 -13.08 -14.02
CA SER A 165 17.51 -12.85 -13.63
C SER A 165 18.46 -13.15 -14.79
N HIS A 166 19.31 -12.17 -15.07
CA HIS A 166 20.37 -12.25 -16.08
C HIS A 166 21.66 -12.85 -15.52
N SER A 167 21.79 -12.93 -14.19
CA SER A 167 22.94 -13.55 -13.53
C SER A 167 22.69 -15.04 -13.27
N PRO A 168 23.59 -15.96 -13.68
CA PRO A 168 23.45 -17.39 -13.37
C PRO A 168 23.47 -17.68 -11.86
N LYS A 169 24.08 -16.80 -11.04
CA LYS A 169 24.13 -16.92 -9.57
C LYS A 169 22.75 -16.69 -8.91
N HIS A 170 21.90 -15.86 -9.51
CA HIS A 170 20.55 -15.54 -9.02
C HIS A 170 19.44 -16.34 -9.73
N ARG A 171 19.82 -17.26 -10.62
CA ARG A 171 18.94 -18.32 -11.12
C ARG A 171 18.81 -19.51 -10.14
N GLN A 172 19.46 -19.43 -8.98
CA GLN A 172 19.41 -20.48 -7.98
C GLN A 172 17.96 -20.71 -7.53
N PRO A 173 17.49 -21.96 -7.52
CA PRO A 173 16.12 -22.29 -7.12
C PRO A 173 15.82 -21.86 -5.68
N LEU A 174 16.84 -21.79 -4.81
CA LEU A 174 16.71 -21.38 -3.41
C LEU A 174 16.07 -20.01 -3.24
N VAL A 175 16.51 -18.98 -3.97
CA VAL A 175 15.96 -17.62 -3.85
C VAL A 175 14.47 -17.59 -4.20
N ARG A 176 14.07 -18.38 -5.20
CA ARG A 176 12.67 -18.50 -5.61
C ARG A 176 11.83 -19.22 -4.57
N TYR A 177 12.33 -20.33 -4.04
CA TYR A 177 11.63 -21.09 -3.01
C TYR A 177 11.51 -20.30 -1.70
N LEU A 178 12.54 -19.53 -1.33
CA LEU A 178 12.47 -18.62 -0.19
C LEU A 178 11.40 -17.54 -0.39
N GLY A 179 11.38 -16.88 -1.57
CA GLY A 179 10.36 -15.88 -1.88
C GLY A 179 8.93 -16.45 -1.85
N LEU A 180 8.72 -17.61 -2.48
CA LEU A 180 7.42 -18.30 -2.44
C LEU A 180 7.06 -18.77 -1.03
N GLY A 181 8.04 -19.24 -0.25
CA GLY A 181 7.86 -19.68 1.12
C GLY A 181 7.42 -18.55 2.04
N VAL A 182 8.04 -17.37 1.93
CA VAL A 182 7.64 -16.17 2.69
C VAL A 182 6.21 -15.77 2.33
N LEU A 183 5.88 -15.70 1.03
CA LEU A 183 4.54 -15.34 0.57
C LEU A 183 3.48 -16.32 1.10
N LEU A 184 3.75 -17.62 0.99
CA LEU A 184 2.85 -18.67 1.46
C LEU A 184 2.68 -18.63 2.98
N ALA A 185 3.76 -18.45 3.74
CA ALA A 185 3.71 -18.36 5.19
C ALA A 185 2.87 -17.15 5.65
N CYS A 186 3.08 -15.97 5.05
CA CYS A 186 2.30 -14.78 5.36
C CYS A 186 0.81 -14.96 5.01
N ALA A 187 0.50 -15.55 3.84
CA ALA A 187 -0.88 -15.80 3.43
C ALA A 187 -1.57 -16.82 4.34
N LEU A 188 -0.92 -17.93 4.67
CA LEU A 188 -1.44 -18.94 5.59
C LEU A 188 -1.72 -18.35 6.97
N PHE A 189 -0.77 -17.60 7.52
CA PHE A 189 -0.97 -16.92 8.80
C PHE A 189 -2.20 -16.00 8.79
N ALA A 190 -2.32 -15.13 7.77
CA ALA A 190 -3.43 -14.19 7.69
C ALA A 190 -4.78 -14.90 7.51
N VAL A 191 -4.84 -15.95 6.68
CA VAL A 191 -6.07 -16.74 6.50
C VAL A 191 -6.46 -17.46 7.80
N LEU A 192 -5.50 -18.12 8.45
CA LEU A 192 -5.76 -18.81 9.73
C LEU A 192 -6.23 -17.81 10.80
N PHE A 193 -5.59 -16.65 10.90
CA PHE A 193 -6.01 -15.60 11.83
C PHE A 193 -7.46 -15.17 11.58
N ASN A 194 -7.84 -14.93 10.33
CA ASN A 194 -9.22 -14.56 9.97
C ASN A 194 -10.22 -15.67 10.35
N VAL A 195 -9.95 -16.93 10.00
CA VAL A 195 -10.84 -18.06 10.29
C VAL A 195 -11.01 -18.25 11.80
N LEU A 196 -9.92 -18.19 12.57
CA LEU A 196 -9.96 -18.33 14.03
C LEU A 196 -10.66 -17.15 14.71
N SER A 197 -10.49 -15.93 14.20
CA SER A 197 -11.13 -14.73 14.74
C SER A 197 -12.65 -14.75 14.52
N VAL A 198 -13.11 -15.19 13.34
CA VAL A 198 -14.54 -15.35 13.04
C VAL A 198 -15.19 -16.41 13.95
N ASN A 199 -14.52 -17.54 14.16
CA ASN A 199 -15.02 -18.61 15.02
C ASN A 199 -15.07 -18.19 16.50
N SER A 200 -14.14 -17.34 16.93
CA SER A 200 -14.12 -16.79 18.30
C SER A 200 -15.27 -15.80 18.53
N GLY A 201 -15.69 -15.05 17.50
CA GLY A 201 -16.83 -14.13 17.59
C GLY A 201 -18.19 -14.82 17.73
N HIS A 202 -18.34 -16.06 17.23
CA HIS A 202 -19.56 -16.85 17.39
C HIS A 202 -19.73 -17.47 18.79
N GLN A 203 -18.70 -17.45 19.65
CA GLN A 203 -18.79 -17.99 21.01
C GLN A 203 -19.29 -17.00 22.06
N TYR A 204 -19.53 -15.73 21.67
CA TYR A 204 -20.01 -14.66 22.54
C TYR A 204 -21.40 -14.12 22.15
N LEU A 205 -22.15 -14.86 21.33
CA LEU A 205 -23.57 -14.65 21.03
C LEU A 205 -24.37 -15.85 21.52
#